data_AF-A0A0G1PDE9-F1
#
_entry.id   AF-A0A0G1PDE9-F1
#
_cell.length_a   1.000
_cell.length_b   1.000
_cell.length_c   1.000
_cell.angle_alpha   90.00
_cell.angle_beta   90.00
_cell.angle_gamma   90.00
#
_symmetry.space_group_name_H-M   'P 1'
#
loop_
_entity.id
_entity.type
_entity.pdbx_description
1 polymer ?
#
loop_
_entity_poly.entity_id
_entity_poly.type
_entity_poly.pdbx_seq_one_letter_code
_entity_poly.pdbx_strand_id
1 'polypeptide(L)'
;MEKKANKKAYFNPAQMYVHEISPNSKCIVGARRFGKSDGIEGPDLLYDIQNMPGSSGFLYQRNFKQLLGKTLSHTLAFLKRYGYQRDVHYFVGRKAPKWMNFKLPIVEPVSWDQAIHFYNGTCVYLLSQDVRFSANSLTTDWGKIDEGRSINKEKLFEEVMPTLSGTEPRFESCHKWKGYTIVSDMPTSKEGQWILDQEKLMDPELIQAIENTIAHINYLKDKYRFMPEMPANAVREMQQQRDELFFLRQNAFLYKEYDTIENLEIVGIEYIKKQKLILPPVIFMTSIMNKRIRKLTDGFYPNLTPEVHYYDADNTTYLDNLRTAKGTLDLDRIAEDNCLKDGDIDPSVPLAITLDYNANINWIITGQRAEPVMKTLSSKYVKFNRKIRELCRDWCDYYQYIRNKDVIYYYNSTALDGAYADEDAPNFQEIVVEELSRRGWSVEPVYIGNTWTHKVKHQVIDDALKGRKYLFPKFNRANNPALLPSMEMCGIRIGRTGFEKNKAGEKLGETEDDPLELRTDGT
;
A
#
# COMPACT_ATOMS: atom_id res chain seq x y z
N MET A 1 31.75 36.87 2.11
CA MET A 1 30.95 35.65 1.87
C MET A 1 29.59 35.84 2.50
N GLU A 2 28.56 36.10 1.70
CA GLU A 2 27.18 36.09 2.20
C GLU A 2 26.89 34.71 2.80
N LYS A 3 26.40 34.67 4.05
CA LYS A 3 25.85 33.44 4.63
C LYS A 3 24.71 32.99 3.72
N LYS A 4 24.91 31.93 2.93
CA LYS A 4 23.83 31.27 2.19
C LYS A 4 22.69 31.05 3.17
N ALA A 5 21.53 31.63 2.89
CA ALA A 5 20.35 31.47 3.72
C ALA A 5 20.11 29.97 3.96
N ASN A 6 20.00 29.57 5.22
CA ASN A 6 19.70 28.18 5.57
C ASN A 6 18.40 27.79 4.87
N LYS A 7 18.49 26.81 3.96
CA LYS A 7 17.33 26.30 3.21
C LYS A 7 16.41 25.62 4.23
N LYS A 8 15.24 26.20 4.50
CA LYS A 8 14.25 25.62 5.41
C LYS A 8 13.55 24.45 4.71
N ALA A 9 13.39 23.34 5.42
CA ALA A 9 12.54 22.24 5.00
C ALA A 9 11.16 22.40 5.65
N TYR A 10 10.11 22.05 4.92
CA TYR A 10 8.75 22.02 5.46
C TYR A 10 8.46 20.64 6.04
N PHE A 11 7.86 20.63 7.23
CA PHE A 11 7.21 19.47 7.84
C PHE A 11 5.81 19.88 8.24
N ASN A 12 4.83 19.01 8.01
CA ASN A 12 3.49 19.24 8.53
C ASN A 12 3.44 19.01 10.06
N PRO A 13 2.39 19.48 10.77
CA PRO A 13 2.32 19.39 12.22
C PRO A 13 2.45 17.96 12.76
N ALA A 14 1.85 16.97 12.09
CA ALA A 14 1.97 15.56 12.47
C ALA A 14 3.40 15.03 12.30
N GLN A 15 4.09 15.38 11.21
CA GLN A 15 5.50 15.04 11.02
C GLN A 15 6.38 15.72 12.08
N MET A 16 6.12 17.00 12.38
CA MET A 16 6.83 17.71 13.46
C MET A 16 6.64 17.02 14.80
N TYR A 17 5.42 16.65 15.15
CA TYR A 17 5.13 15.90 16.37
C TYR A 17 5.95 14.61 16.46
N VAL A 18 5.97 13.79 15.40
CA VAL A 18 6.74 12.54 15.38
C VAL A 18 8.25 12.80 15.58
N HIS A 19 8.79 13.87 15.00
CA HIS A 19 10.19 14.25 15.16
C HIS A 19 10.49 14.89 16.52
N GLU A 20 9.53 15.57 17.13
CA GLU A 20 9.67 16.14 18.47
C GLU A 20 9.63 15.05 19.54
N ILE A 21 8.70 14.08 19.46
CA ILE A 21 8.70 12.93 20.36
C ILE A 21 9.99 12.14 20.18
N SER A 22 10.42 11.90 18.93
CA SER A 22 11.62 11.13 18.57
C SER A 22 11.85 9.89 19.45
N PRO A 23 10.90 8.95 19.51
CA PRO A 23 11.04 7.71 20.27
C PRO A 23 12.19 6.85 19.70
N ASN A 24 12.65 5.86 20.46
CA ASN A 24 13.60 4.84 19.99
C ASN A 24 13.06 4.13 18.75
N SER A 25 11.82 3.64 18.85
CA SER A 25 11.14 2.90 17.77
C SER A 25 9.77 3.48 17.49
N LYS A 26 9.27 3.31 16.26
CA LYS A 26 7.95 3.82 15.88
C LYS A 26 7.29 3.05 14.75
N CYS A 27 5.97 3.07 14.72
CA CYS A 27 5.14 2.61 13.61
C CYS A 27 4.15 3.71 13.23
N ILE A 28 4.27 4.25 12.02
CA ILE A 28 3.41 5.34 11.52
C ILE A 28 2.58 4.82 10.34
N VAL A 29 1.27 4.73 10.55
CA VAL A 29 0.31 4.39 9.50
C VAL A 29 -0.23 5.69 8.93
N GLY A 30 0.30 6.09 7.77
CA GLY A 30 -0.07 7.35 7.13
C GLY A 30 -0.84 7.11 5.83
N ALA A 31 -1.79 7.97 5.50
CA ALA A 31 -2.44 7.98 4.19
C ALA A 31 -1.45 8.27 3.05
N ARG A 32 -1.93 8.11 1.81
CA ARG A 32 -1.24 8.60 0.62
C ARG A 32 -1.03 10.11 0.73
N ARG A 33 0.09 10.61 0.23
CA ARG A 33 0.45 12.04 0.29
C ARG A 33 0.61 12.64 1.70
N PHE A 34 0.50 11.87 2.78
CA PHE A 34 0.95 12.29 4.12
C PHE A 34 2.45 12.63 4.16
N GLY A 35 3.24 12.01 3.28
CA GLY A 35 4.69 12.20 3.23
C GLY A 35 5.47 11.23 4.12
N LYS A 36 5.07 9.96 4.19
CA LYS A 36 5.73 8.92 5.01
C LYS A 36 7.23 8.79 4.72
N SER A 37 7.61 8.45 3.48
CA SER A 37 9.02 8.19 3.13
C SER A 37 9.88 9.45 3.24
N ASP A 38 9.33 10.59 2.82
CA ASP A 38 10.08 11.82 2.66
C ASP A 38 10.07 12.73 3.90
N GLY A 39 9.02 12.61 4.73
CA GLY A 39 8.79 13.41 5.93
C GLY A 39 8.97 12.65 7.24
N ILE A 40 9.05 11.31 7.24
CA ILE A 40 9.31 10.50 8.44
C ILE A 40 10.57 9.64 8.26
N GLU A 41 10.55 8.71 7.30
CA GLU A 41 11.61 7.71 7.13
C GLU A 41 12.95 8.34 6.73
N GLY A 42 12.96 9.24 5.74
CA GLY A 42 14.16 9.95 5.29
C GLY A 42 14.85 10.75 6.39
N PRO A 43 14.15 11.63 7.14
CA PRO A 43 14.72 12.34 8.28
C PRO A 43 15.24 11.40 9.38
N ASP A 44 14.52 10.32 9.70
CA ASP A 44 15.00 9.33 10.67
C ASP A 44 16.28 8.64 10.18
N LEU A 45 16.32 8.22 8.92
CA LEU A 45 17.52 7.62 8.31
C LEU A 45 18.71 8.58 8.36
N LEU A 46 18.51 9.85 8.01
CA LEU A 46 19.58 10.84 8.07
C LEU A 46 20.02 11.12 9.51
N TYR A 47 19.08 11.18 10.46
CA TYR A 47 19.40 11.31 11.88
C TYR A 47 20.30 10.15 12.33
N ASP A 48 19.94 8.92 11.99
CA ASP A 48 20.68 7.73 12.41
C ASP A 48 22.09 7.72 11.79
N ILE A 49 22.22 8.05 10.50
CA ILE A 49 23.52 8.19 9.83
C ILE A 49 24.40 9.22 10.55
N GLN A 50 23.86 10.40 10.86
CA GLN A 50 24.66 11.49 11.44
C GLN A 50 25.04 11.27 12.90
N ASN A 51 24.15 10.63 13.68
CA ASN A 51 24.36 10.43 15.12
C ASN A 51 25.03 9.09 15.46
N MET A 52 25.08 8.14 14.51
CA MET A 52 25.78 6.86 14.67
C MET A 52 26.80 6.63 13.54
N PRO A 53 27.88 7.45 13.44
CA PRO A 53 28.86 7.31 12.38
C PRO A 53 29.59 5.97 12.44
N GLY A 54 29.64 5.26 11.32
CA GLY A 54 30.23 3.92 11.21
C GLY A 54 29.25 2.78 11.54
N SER A 55 27.99 3.09 11.84
CA SER A 55 26.96 2.09 12.15
C SER A 55 26.61 1.22 10.95
N SER A 56 25.96 0.10 11.22
CA SER A 56 25.25 -0.72 10.23
C SER A 56 23.75 -0.52 10.37
N GLY A 57 23.03 -0.13 9.33
CA GLY A 57 21.56 -0.04 9.33
C GLY A 57 20.93 -0.85 8.19
N PHE A 58 19.61 -0.96 8.15
CA PHE A 58 18.92 -1.61 7.03
C PHE A 58 17.72 -0.82 6.51
N LEU A 59 17.47 -0.93 5.21
CA LEU A 59 16.19 -0.67 4.55
C LEU A 59 15.54 -2.01 4.22
N TYR A 60 14.28 -2.20 4.58
CA TYR A 60 13.59 -3.48 4.42
C TYR A 60 12.24 -3.36 3.70
N GLN A 61 11.99 -4.30 2.80
CA GLN A 61 10.81 -4.36 1.94
C GLN A 61 10.40 -5.80 1.63
N ARG A 62 9.18 -6.01 1.10
CA ARG A 62 8.69 -7.36 0.75
C ARG A 62 9.51 -7.97 -0.40
N ASN A 63 9.83 -7.16 -1.41
CA ASN A 63 10.50 -7.59 -2.64
C ASN A 63 11.66 -6.65 -2.98
N PHE A 64 12.78 -7.19 -3.45
CA PHE A 64 13.97 -6.41 -3.80
C PHE A 64 13.70 -5.35 -4.91
N LYS A 65 12.85 -5.67 -5.90
CA LYS A 65 12.38 -4.74 -6.94
C LYS A 65 11.62 -3.56 -6.34
N GLN A 66 10.75 -3.81 -5.35
CA GLN A 66 10.02 -2.74 -4.65
C GLN A 66 10.97 -1.89 -3.81
N LEU A 67 11.94 -2.52 -3.15
CA LEU A 67 13.00 -1.83 -2.42
C LEU A 67 13.75 -0.84 -3.30
N LEU A 68 14.24 -1.28 -4.47
CA LEU A 68 14.98 -0.41 -5.39
C LEU A 68 14.08 0.66 -6.03
N GLY A 69 12.89 0.26 -6.51
CA GLY A 69 12.01 1.11 -7.30
C GLY A 69 11.25 2.16 -6.49
N LYS A 70 10.94 1.88 -5.21
CA LYS A 70 10.17 2.79 -4.35
C LYS A 70 11.04 3.32 -3.21
N THR A 71 11.37 2.47 -2.24
CA THR A 71 11.99 2.89 -0.96
C THR A 71 13.35 3.55 -1.19
N LEU A 72 14.26 2.90 -1.92
CA LEU A 72 15.56 3.48 -2.26
C LEU A 72 15.39 4.76 -3.09
N SER A 73 14.54 4.74 -4.11
CA SER A 73 14.30 5.91 -4.97
C SER A 73 13.83 7.13 -4.18
N HIS A 74 12.90 6.94 -3.23
CA HIS A 74 12.44 8.00 -2.32
C HIS A 74 13.55 8.46 -1.35
N THR A 75 14.30 7.52 -0.77
CA THR A 75 15.43 7.83 0.11
C THR A 75 16.50 8.66 -0.61
N LEU A 76 16.85 8.31 -1.85
CA LEU A 76 17.82 9.08 -2.65
C LEU A 76 17.29 10.47 -3.02
N ALA A 77 15.99 10.59 -3.33
CA ALA A 77 15.36 11.88 -3.58
C ALA A 77 15.39 12.79 -2.35
N PHE A 78 15.07 12.24 -1.18
CA PHE A 78 15.17 12.91 0.11
C PHE A 78 16.60 13.40 0.37
N LEU A 79 17.59 12.51 0.27
CA LEU A 79 19.01 12.82 0.49
C LEU A 79 19.48 13.97 -0.41
N LYS A 80 19.16 13.90 -1.71
CA LYS A 80 19.48 14.97 -2.67
C LYS A 80 18.87 16.31 -2.27
N ARG A 81 17.63 16.33 -1.82
CA ARG A 81 16.95 17.55 -1.38
C ARG A 81 17.62 18.17 -0.14
N TYR A 82 18.15 17.32 0.74
CA TYR A 82 18.92 17.70 1.92
C TYR A 82 20.41 17.93 1.65
N GLY A 83 20.83 17.93 0.38
CA GLY A 83 22.19 18.30 -0.04
C GLY A 83 23.17 17.13 -0.18
N TYR A 84 22.74 15.90 0.10
CA TYR A 84 23.57 14.71 -0.06
C TYR A 84 23.51 14.23 -1.50
N GLN A 85 24.67 14.17 -2.14
CA GLN A 85 24.83 13.76 -3.53
C GLN A 85 25.39 12.34 -3.64
N ARG A 86 24.77 11.52 -4.49
CA ARG A 86 25.29 10.21 -4.89
C ARG A 86 26.66 10.36 -5.53
N ASP A 87 27.53 9.39 -5.26
CA ASP A 87 28.93 9.35 -5.71
C ASP A 87 29.81 10.50 -5.20
N VAL A 88 29.34 11.23 -4.17
CA VAL A 88 30.09 12.28 -3.47
C VAL A 88 30.00 12.11 -1.96
N HIS A 89 28.80 11.88 -1.43
CA HIS A 89 28.56 11.66 0.00
C HIS A 89 28.21 10.21 0.31
N TYR A 90 27.68 9.48 -0.66
CA TYR A 90 27.34 8.07 -0.52
C TYR A 90 27.43 7.34 -1.85
N PHE A 91 27.70 6.04 -1.78
CA PHE A 91 27.77 5.13 -2.92
C PHE A 91 26.76 4.00 -2.73
N VAL A 92 26.01 3.66 -3.78
CA VAL A 92 24.99 2.61 -3.75
C VAL A 92 25.49 1.42 -4.57
N GLY A 93 25.43 0.21 -4.00
CA GLY A 93 25.82 -1.04 -4.64
C GLY A 93 27.33 -1.20 -4.82
N ARG A 94 28.14 -0.37 -4.14
CA ARG A 94 29.60 -0.45 -4.16
C ARG A 94 30.21 0.32 -3.01
N LYS A 95 31.43 -0.07 -2.63
CA LYS A 95 32.29 0.71 -1.75
C LYS A 95 32.74 2.01 -2.44
N ALA A 96 32.84 3.10 -1.68
CA ALA A 96 33.46 4.33 -2.15
C ALA A 96 34.89 4.08 -2.69
N PRO A 97 35.32 4.76 -3.78
CA PRO A 97 36.67 4.64 -4.27
C PRO A 97 37.71 5.03 -3.22
N LYS A 98 38.84 4.31 -3.17
CA LYS A 98 39.90 4.51 -2.16
C LYS A 98 40.38 5.97 -2.05
N TRP A 99 40.47 6.68 -3.17
CA TRP A 99 40.95 8.07 -3.23
C TRP A 99 40.01 9.09 -2.57
N MET A 100 38.76 8.72 -2.27
CA MET A 100 37.83 9.59 -1.54
C MET A 100 37.98 9.53 -0.02
N ASN A 101 38.76 8.57 0.51
CA ASN A 101 39.05 8.43 1.93
C ASN A 101 37.82 8.41 2.84
N PHE A 102 36.73 7.77 2.40
CA PHE A 102 35.56 7.52 3.25
C PHE A 102 35.96 6.65 4.44
N LYS A 103 35.38 6.92 5.61
CA LYS A 103 35.53 6.02 6.77
C LYS A 103 34.88 4.67 6.44
N LEU A 104 35.28 3.63 7.14
CA LEU A 104 34.65 2.30 7.02
C LEU A 104 33.63 2.08 8.14
N PRO A 105 32.60 1.25 7.90
CA PRO A 105 31.73 0.77 8.97
C PRO A 105 32.53 -0.04 10.00
N ILE A 106 32.03 -0.10 11.23
CA ILE A 106 32.64 -0.89 12.31
C ILE A 106 32.73 -2.37 11.90
N VAL A 107 31.64 -2.87 11.33
CA VAL A 107 31.56 -4.22 10.76
C VAL A 107 31.47 -4.04 9.25
N GLU A 108 32.55 -4.34 8.53
CA GLU A 108 32.59 -4.23 7.08
C GLU A 108 31.77 -5.36 6.42
N PRO A 109 30.87 -5.05 5.46
CA PRO A 109 30.16 -6.08 4.72
C PRO A 109 31.11 -6.88 3.84
N VAL A 110 30.83 -8.17 3.70
CA VAL A 110 31.57 -9.06 2.78
C VAL A 110 31.36 -8.66 1.31
N SER A 111 30.13 -8.26 0.95
CA SER A 111 29.80 -7.70 -0.37
C SER A 111 29.09 -6.36 -0.23
N TRP A 112 29.41 -5.44 -1.14
CA TRP A 112 28.83 -4.10 -1.21
C TRP A 112 27.66 -4.00 -2.21
N ASP A 113 27.33 -5.08 -2.93
CA ASP A 113 26.35 -5.07 -4.02
C ASP A 113 24.95 -4.66 -3.56
N GLN A 114 24.61 -4.97 -2.30
CA GLN A 114 23.32 -4.65 -1.66
C GLN A 114 23.49 -3.69 -0.48
N ALA A 115 24.44 -2.74 -0.59
CA ALA A 115 24.74 -1.79 0.47
C ALA A 115 24.84 -0.35 -0.04
N ILE A 116 24.59 0.61 0.86
CA ILE A 116 24.92 2.01 0.67
C ILE A 116 26.07 2.37 1.62
N HIS A 117 27.17 2.88 1.06
CA HIS A 117 28.32 3.34 1.82
C HIS A 117 28.32 4.86 1.95
N PHE A 118 28.17 5.39 3.16
CA PHE A 118 28.25 6.84 3.46
C PHE A 118 29.64 7.30 3.87
N TYR A 119 29.96 8.58 3.62
CA TYR A 119 31.26 9.22 3.91
C TYR A 119 31.76 9.08 5.36
N ASN A 120 30.83 8.98 6.31
CA ASN A 120 31.14 8.84 7.74
C ASN A 120 31.32 7.37 8.17
N GLY A 121 31.30 6.43 7.23
CA GLY A 121 31.46 5.01 7.45
C GLY A 121 30.17 4.26 7.70
N THR A 122 29.02 4.93 7.79
CA THR A 122 27.76 4.21 7.95
C THR A 122 27.46 3.35 6.72
N CYS A 123 27.10 2.09 6.95
CA CYS A 123 26.67 1.13 5.94
C CYS A 123 25.17 0.88 6.07
N VAL A 124 24.42 0.96 4.98
CA VAL A 124 22.98 0.68 4.96
C VAL A 124 22.70 -0.52 4.05
N TYR A 125 22.30 -1.64 4.62
CA TYR A 125 21.94 -2.87 3.90
C TYR A 125 20.56 -2.74 3.26
N LEU A 126 20.43 -3.26 2.03
CA LEU A 126 19.18 -3.32 1.28
C LEU A 126 18.62 -4.73 1.36
N LEU A 127 17.64 -4.95 2.24
CA LEU A 127 17.14 -6.28 2.61
C LEU A 127 15.71 -6.52 2.10
N SER A 128 15.39 -7.74 1.65
CA SER A 128 14.02 -8.07 1.21
C SER A 128 13.63 -9.53 1.47
N GLN A 129 12.32 -9.78 1.63
CA GLN A 129 11.76 -11.11 2.00
C GLN A 129 11.86 -12.19 0.93
N ASP A 130 12.03 -11.79 -0.32
CA ASP A 130 12.19 -12.67 -1.48
C ASP A 130 13.64 -13.16 -1.66
N VAL A 131 14.62 -12.55 -0.97
CA VAL A 131 16.01 -12.99 -0.96
C VAL A 131 16.25 -13.83 0.30
N ARG A 132 16.36 -15.16 0.10
CA ARG A 132 16.61 -16.11 1.20
C ARG A 132 17.89 -15.75 1.95
N PHE A 133 17.81 -15.76 3.28
CA PHE A 133 18.96 -15.55 4.17
C PHE A 133 19.67 -14.20 3.99
N SER A 134 18.97 -13.18 3.45
CA SER A 134 19.54 -11.85 3.21
C SER A 134 20.00 -11.15 4.48
N ALA A 135 19.39 -11.49 5.62
CA ALA A 135 19.69 -10.91 6.92
C ALA A 135 20.61 -11.78 7.80
N ASN A 136 20.92 -13.01 7.39
CA ASN A 136 21.68 -13.95 8.23
C ASN A 136 23.09 -13.41 8.54
N SER A 137 23.49 -13.51 9.80
CA SER A 137 24.81 -13.06 10.31
C SER A 137 25.05 -11.55 10.23
N LEU A 138 24.01 -10.75 9.98
CA LEU A 138 24.11 -9.29 10.10
C LEU A 138 23.93 -8.85 11.56
N THR A 139 24.67 -7.81 11.91
CA THR A 139 24.47 -7.04 13.14
C THR A 139 24.23 -5.60 12.74
N THR A 140 23.08 -5.05 13.13
CA THR A 140 22.61 -3.72 12.77
C THR A 140 22.25 -2.91 14.01
N ASP A 141 22.38 -1.60 13.88
CA ASP A 141 22.22 -0.58 14.91
C ASP A 141 20.88 0.15 14.80
N TRP A 142 20.23 0.09 13.64
CA TRP A 142 18.93 0.71 13.37
C TRP A 142 18.28 0.14 12.11
N GLY A 143 16.95 0.21 12.03
CA GLY A 143 16.17 -0.32 10.90
C GLY A 143 15.13 0.64 10.35
N LYS A 144 14.85 0.54 9.04
CA LYS A 144 13.72 1.19 8.36
C LYS A 144 12.94 0.16 7.56
N ILE A 145 11.63 0.13 7.76
CA ILE A 145 10.70 -0.81 7.14
C ILE A 145 9.60 0.02 6.47
N ASP A 146 9.54 -0.06 5.15
CA ASP A 146 8.56 0.67 4.33
C ASP A 146 7.46 -0.29 3.85
N GLU A 147 6.30 0.25 3.49
CA GLU A 147 5.10 -0.50 3.09
C GLU A 147 4.75 -1.65 4.07
N GLY A 148 4.78 -1.37 5.38
CA GLY A 148 4.66 -2.38 6.44
C GLY A 148 3.49 -3.36 6.29
N ARG A 149 2.32 -2.90 5.81
CA ARG A 149 1.14 -3.76 5.56
C ARG A 149 1.38 -4.90 4.56
N SER A 150 2.40 -4.78 3.72
CA SER A 150 2.78 -5.78 2.72
C SER A 150 3.80 -6.78 3.24
N ILE A 151 4.43 -6.51 4.38
CA ILE A 151 5.47 -7.36 4.95
C ILE A 151 4.82 -8.56 5.64
N ASN A 152 5.34 -9.76 5.38
CA ASN A 152 5.02 -10.93 6.19
C ASN A 152 5.67 -10.78 7.58
N LYS A 153 4.85 -10.79 8.63
CA LYS A 153 5.27 -10.54 10.01
C LYS A 153 6.29 -11.58 10.48
N GLU A 154 5.98 -12.86 10.30
CA GLU A 154 6.76 -13.96 10.84
C GLU A 154 8.21 -13.88 10.34
N LYS A 155 8.39 -13.75 9.03
CA LYS A 155 9.72 -13.59 8.42
C LYS A 155 10.47 -12.36 8.90
N LEU A 156 9.80 -11.21 9.06
CA LEU A 156 10.45 -10.00 9.58
C LEU A 156 11.02 -10.26 10.97
N PHE A 157 10.22 -10.84 11.87
CA PHE A 157 10.61 -11.06 13.27
C PHE A 157 11.58 -12.24 13.44
N GLU A 158 11.56 -13.24 12.56
CA GLU A 158 12.47 -14.38 12.61
C GLU A 158 13.82 -14.11 11.95
N GLU A 159 13.85 -13.36 10.83
CA GLU A 159 15.09 -13.17 10.04
C GLU A 159 15.76 -11.82 10.28
N VAL A 160 15.00 -10.72 10.40
CA VAL A 160 15.56 -9.36 10.35
C VAL A 160 15.66 -8.72 11.73
N MET A 161 14.59 -8.78 12.52
CA MET A 161 14.58 -8.18 13.86
C MET A 161 15.71 -8.69 14.77
N PRO A 162 16.13 -9.97 14.74
CA PRO A 162 17.25 -10.45 15.55
C PRO A 162 18.60 -9.83 15.17
N THR A 163 18.73 -9.30 13.95
CA THR A 163 19.96 -8.60 13.52
C THR A 163 20.11 -7.25 14.22
N LEU A 164 19.03 -6.68 14.75
CA LEU A 164 18.99 -5.37 15.43
C LEU A 164 19.55 -5.47 16.87
N SER A 165 20.74 -6.05 17.00
CA SER A 165 21.40 -6.32 18.28
C SER A 165 22.47 -5.28 18.64
N GLY A 166 22.81 -4.39 17.71
CA GLY A 166 23.80 -3.32 17.86
C GLY A 166 25.24 -3.81 17.61
N THR A 167 26.00 -3.04 16.82
CA THR A 167 27.37 -3.37 16.43
C THR A 167 28.40 -2.98 17.48
N GLU A 168 28.18 -1.90 18.23
CA GLU A 168 29.17 -1.33 19.14
C GLU A 168 28.51 -0.52 20.28
N PRO A 169 28.90 -0.76 21.55
CA PRO A 169 28.44 0.01 22.72
C PRO A 169 28.55 1.53 22.63
N ARG A 170 29.46 2.08 21.81
CA ARG A 170 29.60 3.54 21.67
C ARG A 170 28.32 4.26 21.22
N PHE A 171 27.38 3.54 20.59
CA PHE A 171 26.09 4.10 20.18
C PHE A 171 25.04 4.12 21.30
N GLU A 172 25.35 3.63 22.50
CA GLU A 172 24.46 3.72 23.67
C GLU A 172 24.06 5.16 24.01
N SER A 173 24.89 6.14 23.65
CA SER A 173 24.60 7.57 23.77
C SER A 173 23.57 8.10 22.75
N CYS A 174 23.06 7.27 21.85
CA CYS A 174 22.01 7.60 20.90
C CYS A 174 20.73 6.83 21.28
N HIS A 175 19.67 7.54 21.66
CA HIS A 175 18.42 6.91 22.11
C HIS A 175 17.70 6.10 21.03
N LYS A 176 18.09 6.22 19.76
CA LYS A 176 17.58 5.41 18.63
C LYS A 176 18.40 4.15 18.36
N TRP A 177 19.48 3.92 19.09
CA TRP A 177 20.27 2.72 18.93
C TRP A 177 19.42 1.47 19.21
N LYS A 178 19.55 0.47 18.33
CA LYS A 178 18.72 -0.74 18.27
C LYS A 178 17.23 -0.46 18.05
N GLY A 179 16.91 0.73 17.56
CA GLY A 179 15.54 1.14 17.24
C GLY A 179 15.18 0.91 15.78
N TYR A 180 13.89 0.95 15.47
CA TYR A 180 13.40 0.78 14.11
C TYR A 180 12.20 1.68 13.80
N THR A 181 12.01 1.97 12.52
CA THR A 181 10.91 2.78 12.01
C THR A 181 10.11 1.96 11.01
N ILE A 182 8.82 1.76 11.27
CA ILE A 182 7.87 1.21 10.31
C ILE A 182 7.02 2.36 9.77
N VAL A 183 6.92 2.46 8.45
CA VAL A 183 5.92 3.29 7.78
C VAL A 183 5.02 2.42 6.92
N SER A 184 3.72 2.69 6.94
CA SER A 184 2.76 1.89 6.19
C SER A 184 1.55 2.71 5.74
N ASP A 185 0.91 2.28 4.66
CA ASP A 185 -0.49 2.61 4.38
C ASP A 185 -1.43 1.82 5.33
N MET A 186 -2.68 2.27 5.46
CA MET A 186 -3.73 1.56 6.19
C MET A 186 -3.90 0.12 5.66
N PRO A 187 -3.76 -0.93 6.51
CA PRO A 187 -3.99 -2.30 6.09
C PRO A 187 -5.48 -2.58 5.84
N THR A 188 -5.76 -3.22 4.72
CA THR A 188 -7.10 -3.68 4.32
C THR A 188 -7.22 -5.20 4.34
N SER A 189 -6.11 -5.92 4.22
CA SER A 189 -6.05 -7.38 4.31
C SER A 189 -5.88 -7.83 5.76
N LYS A 190 -6.24 -9.08 6.05
CA LYS A 190 -6.02 -9.73 7.35
C LYS A 190 -4.54 -9.82 7.69
N GLU A 191 -3.71 -10.20 6.70
CA GLU A 191 -2.25 -10.29 6.86
C GLU A 191 -1.65 -8.97 7.33
N GLY A 192 -2.00 -7.85 6.69
CA GLY A 192 -1.44 -6.54 7.05
C GLY A 192 -1.91 -5.96 8.39
N GLN A 193 -2.93 -6.54 9.03
CA GLN A 193 -3.48 -6.03 10.30
C GLN A 193 -2.45 -6.02 11.44
N TRP A 194 -1.39 -6.83 11.36
CA TRP A 194 -0.34 -6.86 12.38
C TRP A 194 0.32 -5.50 12.63
N ILE A 195 0.28 -4.61 11.63
CA ILE A 195 0.76 -3.24 11.74
C ILE A 195 -0.08 -2.44 12.75
N LEU A 196 -1.40 -2.64 12.79
CA LEU A 196 -2.27 -2.00 13.77
C LEU A 196 -2.04 -2.57 15.17
N ASP A 197 -1.67 -3.85 15.28
CA ASP A 197 -1.31 -4.46 16.57
C ASP A 197 -0.07 -3.81 17.21
N GLN A 198 0.75 -3.08 16.44
CA GLN A 198 1.89 -2.32 16.99
C GLN A 198 1.45 -1.20 17.94
N GLU A 199 0.18 -0.78 17.89
CA GLU A 199 -0.43 0.12 18.87
C GLU A 199 -0.23 -0.37 20.30
N LYS A 200 -0.24 -1.69 20.52
CA LYS A 200 -0.07 -2.32 21.84
C LYS A 200 1.35 -2.16 22.41
N LEU A 201 2.33 -1.82 21.59
CA LEU A 201 3.70 -1.56 22.04
C LEU A 201 3.89 -0.13 22.57
N MET A 202 2.96 0.77 22.23
CA MET A 202 2.99 2.14 22.73
C MET A 202 2.47 2.20 24.15
N ASP A 203 3.28 2.72 25.06
CA ASP A 203 2.87 3.10 26.41
C ASP A 203 2.40 4.58 26.39
N PRO A 204 1.09 4.85 26.55
CA PRO A 204 0.57 6.21 26.50
C PRO A 204 1.10 7.10 27.63
N GLU A 205 1.37 6.55 28.81
CA GLU A 205 1.89 7.32 29.95
C GLU A 205 3.33 7.73 29.70
N LEU A 206 4.14 6.85 29.13
CA LEU A 206 5.51 7.16 28.72
C LEU A 206 5.56 8.25 27.63
N ILE A 207 4.68 8.16 26.62
CA ILE A 207 4.59 9.21 25.59
C ILE A 207 4.14 10.54 26.21
N GLN A 208 3.18 10.53 27.13
CA GLN A 208 2.73 11.73 27.84
C GLN A 208 3.85 12.34 28.69
N ALA A 209 4.68 11.53 29.34
CA ALA A 209 5.85 11.99 30.07
C ALA A 209 6.85 12.69 29.15
N ILE A 210 7.13 12.12 27.96
CA ILE A 210 7.98 12.76 26.94
C ILE A 210 7.43 14.12 26.52
N GLU A 211 6.12 14.20 26.24
CA GLU A 211 5.45 15.44 25.88
C GLU A 211 5.60 16.50 26.97
N ASN A 212 5.40 16.12 28.23
CA ASN A 212 5.52 17.01 29.38
C ASN A 212 6.97 17.50 29.58
N THR A 213 7.97 16.61 29.46
CA THR A 213 9.39 16.98 29.54
C THR A 213 9.77 17.94 28.41
N ILE A 214 9.31 17.71 27.18
CA ILE A 214 9.51 18.61 26.05
C ILE A 214 8.86 19.98 26.31
N ALA A 215 7.61 19.98 26.79
CA ALA A 215 6.89 21.21 27.12
C ALA A 215 7.62 22.01 28.20
N HIS A 216 8.17 21.35 29.22
CA HIS A 216 8.93 22.00 30.29
C HIS A 216 10.26 22.59 29.77
N ILE A 217 11.00 21.86 28.94
CA ILE A 217 12.20 22.39 28.27
C ILE A 217 11.85 23.63 27.44
N ASN A 218 10.74 23.60 26.70
CA ASN A 218 10.31 24.73 25.89
C ASN A 218 9.84 25.92 26.75
N TYR A 219 9.17 25.66 27.87
CA TYR A 219 8.84 26.67 28.86
C TYR A 219 10.09 27.37 29.41
N LEU A 220 11.12 26.61 29.79
CA LEU A 220 12.38 27.19 30.28
C LEU A 220 13.05 28.06 29.20
N LYS A 221 13.09 27.60 27.94
CA LYS A 221 13.62 28.40 26.82
C LYS A 221 12.84 29.70 26.62
N ASP A 222 11.51 29.64 26.66
CA ASP A 222 10.67 30.81 26.43
C ASP A 222 10.74 31.81 27.60
N LYS A 223 10.69 31.31 28.83
CA LYS A 223 10.82 32.11 30.07
C LYS A 223 12.08 32.99 30.09
N TYR A 224 13.19 32.48 29.56
CA TYR A 224 14.47 33.18 29.54
C TYR A 224 14.86 33.71 28.14
N ARG A 225 13.94 33.70 27.17
CA ARG A 225 14.23 34.03 25.75
C ARG A 225 14.80 35.42 25.53
N PHE A 226 14.41 36.39 26.34
CA PHE A 226 14.85 37.78 26.24
C PHE A 226 16.05 38.11 27.15
N MET A 227 16.54 37.14 27.92
CA MET A 227 17.76 37.34 28.70
C MET A 227 19.00 37.14 27.83
N PRO A 228 20.07 37.93 28.02
CA PRO A 228 21.33 37.72 27.31
C PRO A 228 21.91 36.32 27.54
N GLU A 229 21.77 35.81 28.78
CA GLU A 229 22.18 34.46 29.16
C GLU A 229 21.16 33.85 30.13
N MET A 230 20.95 32.54 30.02
CA MET A 230 20.06 31.79 30.90
C MET A 230 20.72 31.59 32.28
N PRO A 231 20.00 31.79 33.40
CA PRO A 231 20.52 31.55 34.74
C PRO A 231 21.10 30.14 34.92
N ALA A 232 22.21 30.02 35.67
CA ALA A 232 22.93 28.75 35.81
C ALA A 232 22.07 27.61 36.41
N ASN A 233 21.13 27.93 37.30
CA ASN A 233 20.17 26.95 37.83
C ASN A 233 19.20 26.45 36.74
N ALA A 234 18.70 27.34 35.88
CA ALA A 234 17.84 26.98 34.75
C ALA A 234 18.59 26.17 33.68
N VAL A 235 19.87 26.46 33.46
CA VAL A 235 20.73 25.64 32.58
C VAL A 235 20.89 24.23 33.14
N ARG A 236 21.13 24.08 34.45
CA ARG A 236 21.22 22.76 35.11
C ARG A 236 19.90 22.01 35.05
N GLU A 237 18.79 22.68 35.33
CA GLU A 237 17.45 22.09 35.24
C GLU A 237 17.15 21.63 33.81
N MET A 238 17.42 22.46 32.80
CA MET A 238 17.25 22.08 31.40
C MET A 238 18.14 20.88 31.02
N GLN A 239 19.34 20.77 31.57
CA GLN A 239 20.19 19.60 31.33
C GLN A 239 19.62 18.34 31.98
N GLN A 240 19.14 18.41 33.22
CA GLN A 240 18.45 17.29 33.88
C GLN A 240 17.25 16.80 33.07
N GLN A 241 16.46 17.74 32.54
CA GLN A 241 15.31 17.42 31.69
C GLN A 241 15.72 16.79 30.35
N ARG A 242 16.88 17.16 29.80
CA ARG A 242 17.41 16.51 28.58
C ARG A 242 17.88 15.09 28.85
N ASP A 243 18.51 14.85 30.00
CA ASP A 243 18.97 13.52 30.41
C ASP A 243 17.76 12.61 30.67
N GLU A 244 16.72 13.14 31.33
CA GLU A 244 15.44 12.45 31.52
C GLU A 244 14.75 12.17 30.18
N LEU A 245 14.66 13.17 29.29
CA LEU A 245 14.08 13.00 27.95
C LEU A 245 14.81 11.93 27.13
N PHE A 246 16.14 11.87 27.23
CA PHE A 246 16.94 10.84 26.59
C PHE A 246 16.54 9.44 27.09
N PHE A 247 16.48 9.26 28.41
CA PHE A 247 16.09 8.01 29.04
C PHE A 247 14.67 7.56 28.65
N LEU A 248 13.70 8.49 28.67
CA LEU A 248 12.32 8.21 28.28
C LEU A 248 12.24 7.79 26.81
N ARG A 249 12.91 8.53 25.91
CA ARG A 249 12.91 8.22 24.47
C ARG A 249 13.53 6.87 24.15
N GLN A 250 14.59 6.47 24.86
CA GLN A 250 15.26 5.19 24.65
C GLN A 250 14.34 3.99 24.87
N ASN A 251 13.33 4.14 25.74
CA ASN A 251 12.37 3.10 26.07
C ASN A 251 11.01 3.26 25.34
N ALA A 252 10.87 4.30 24.53
CA ALA A 252 9.59 4.64 23.92
C ALA A 252 9.37 3.96 22.57
N PHE A 253 8.13 3.49 22.37
CA PHE A 253 7.58 3.11 21.08
C PHE A 253 6.40 4.02 20.75
N LEU A 254 6.39 4.65 19.58
CA LEU A 254 5.27 5.49 19.14
C LEU A 254 4.46 4.80 18.05
N TYR A 255 3.14 4.70 18.26
CA TYR A 255 2.19 4.33 17.23
C TYR A 255 1.25 5.51 16.91
N LYS A 256 1.13 5.90 15.64
CA LYS A 256 0.19 6.94 15.21
C LYS A 256 -0.40 6.64 13.83
N GLU A 257 -1.62 7.13 13.66
CA GLU A 257 -2.38 7.08 12.41
C GLU A 257 -2.61 8.50 11.92
N TYR A 258 -2.28 8.79 10.65
CA TYR A 258 -2.43 10.12 10.07
C TYR A 258 -3.07 10.07 8.69
N ASP A 259 -4.01 10.96 8.44
CA ASP A 259 -4.65 11.09 7.15
C ASP A 259 -3.93 12.08 6.22
N THR A 260 -4.49 12.31 5.04
CA THR A 260 -3.92 13.24 4.05
C THR A 260 -4.14 14.70 4.42
N ILE A 261 -5.15 14.98 5.26
CA ILE A 261 -5.53 16.35 5.67
C ILE A 261 -4.41 16.97 6.52
N GLU A 262 -3.68 16.16 7.27
CA GLU A 262 -2.46 16.60 7.96
C GLU A 262 -1.46 17.31 7.05
N ASN A 263 -1.45 17.01 5.74
CA ASN A 263 -0.56 17.62 4.76
C ASN A 263 -1.29 18.56 3.78
N LEU A 264 -2.42 19.14 4.20
CA LEU A 264 -3.28 19.96 3.35
C LEU A 264 -2.55 21.15 2.72
N GLU A 265 -1.57 21.73 3.39
CA GLU A 265 -0.81 22.90 2.90
C GLU A 265 0.03 22.58 1.66
N ILE A 266 0.56 21.35 1.54
CA ILE A 266 1.27 20.90 0.33
C ILE A 266 0.29 20.38 -0.71
N VAL A 267 -0.66 19.56 -0.27
CA VAL A 267 -1.51 18.76 -1.16
C VAL A 267 -2.62 19.61 -1.79
N GLY A 268 -3.16 20.56 -1.04
CA GLY A 268 -4.27 21.42 -1.45
C GLY A 268 -5.63 20.74 -1.36
N ILE A 269 -6.66 21.53 -1.04
CA ILE A 269 -8.04 21.03 -0.90
C ILE A 269 -8.60 20.44 -2.21
N GLU A 270 -8.19 20.99 -3.35
CA GLU A 270 -8.64 20.54 -4.67
C GLU A 270 -8.15 19.13 -5.00
N TYR A 271 -6.96 18.74 -4.53
CA TYR A 271 -6.53 17.36 -4.65
C TYR A 271 -7.45 16.42 -3.88
N ILE A 272 -7.81 16.75 -2.63
CA ILE A 272 -8.69 15.90 -1.82
C ILE A 272 -10.07 15.79 -2.48
N LYS A 273 -10.65 16.91 -2.94
CA LYS A 273 -11.92 16.91 -3.70
C LYS A 273 -11.82 16.03 -4.94
N LYS A 274 -10.73 16.15 -5.71
CA LYS A 274 -10.51 15.32 -6.90
C LYS A 274 -10.37 13.84 -6.54
N GLN A 275 -9.58 13.49 -5.52
CA GLN A 275 -9.45 12.10 -5.06
C GLN A 275 -10.78 11.53 -4.61
N LYS A 276 -11.59 12.33 -3.91
CA LYS A 276 -12.94 11.96 -3.48
C LYS A 276 -13.88 11.70 -4.66
N LEU A 277 -13.73 12.45 -5.75
CA LEU A 277 -14.52 12.25 -6.98
C LEU A 277 -14.08 11.02 -7.78
N ILE A 278 -12.79 10.68 -7.81
CA ILE A 278 -12.25 9.62 -8.67
C ILE A 278 -12.07 8.27 -7.97
N LEU A 279 -11.85 8.25 -6.65
CA LEU A 279 -11.59 7.02 -5.91
C LEU A 279 -12.91 6.43 -5.40
N PRO A 280 -13.03 5.08 -5.37
CA PRO A 280 -14.08 4.43 -4.61
C PRO A 280 -14.09 4.90 -3.16
N PRO A 281 -15.25 5.25 -2.56
CA PRO A 281 -15.26 5.80 -1.22
C PRO A 281 -14.55 4.99 -0.11
N VAL A 282 -14.53 3.65 -0.11
CA VAL A 282 -13.69 2.92 0.88
C VAL A 282 -12.19 3.05 0.58
N ILE A 283 -11.79 3.14 -0.69
CA ILE A 283 -10.40 3.44 -1.07
C ILE A 283 -10.05 4.88 -0.67
N PHE A 284 -10.97 5.83 -0.82
CA PHE A 284 -10.81 7.17 -0.29
C PHE A 284 -10.68 7.14 1.24
N MET A 285 -11.58 6.45 1.93
CA MET A 285 -11.59 6.35 3.39
C MET A 285 -10.33 5.69 3.94
N THR A 286 -9.83 4.64 3.31
CA THR A 286 -8.58 3.97 3.74
C THR A 286 -7.33 4.70 3.29
N SER A 287 -7.22 5.05 2.01
CA SER A 287 -5.97 5.54 1.43
C SER A 287 -5.78 7.05 1.52
N ILE A 288 -6.85 7.82 1.77
CA ILE A 288 -6.81 9.28 1.92
C ILE A 288 -7.17 9.69 3.35
N MET A 289 -8.26 9.16 3.90
CA MET A 289 -8.73 9.49 5.26
C MET A 289 -8.15 8.59 6.36
N ASN A 290 -7.34 7.59 5.99
CA ASN A 290 -6.67 6.65 6.89
C ASN A 290 -7.60 5.99 7.93
N LYS A 291 -8.79 5.55 7.50
CA LYS A 291 -9.78 4.90 8.36
C LYS A 291 -9.62 3.38 8.34
N ARG A 292 -9.64 2.75 9.51
CA ARG A 292 -9.64 1.28 9.66
C ARG A 292 -10.94 0.68 9.08
N ILE A 293 -10.83 -0.31 8.20
CA ILE A 293 -11.99 -1.13 7.76
C ILE A 293 -12.11 -2.33 8.70
N ARG A 294 -13.30 -2.61 9.22
CA ARG A 294 -13.59 -3.85 9.95
C ARG A 294 -14.10 -4.92 8.97
N LYS A 295 -13.33 -5.98 8.73
CA LYS A 295 -13.80 -7.16 7.97
C LYS A 295 -14.91 -7.86 8.76
N LEU A 296 -15.99 -8.25 8.09
CA LEU A 296 -17.08 -9.02 8.70
C LEU A 296 -16.65 -10.49 8.81
N THR A 297 -16.55 -11.00 10.04
CA THR A 297 -16.19 -12.39 10.34
C THR A 297 -17.24 -13.40 9.86
N ASP A 298 -18.50 -12.95 9.66
CA ASP A 298 -19.66 -13.76 9.24
C ASP A 298 -20.28 -13.25 7.91
N GLY A 299 -19.43 -13.02 6.90
CA GLY A 299 -19.87 -12.57 5.57
C GLY A 299 -20.47 -13.68 4.70
N PHE A 300 -21.07 -13.29 3.56
CA PHE A 300 -21.70 -14.18 2.57
C PHE A 300 -20.70 -15.11 1.86
N TYR A 301 -19.40 -14.80 1.90
CA TYR A 301 -18.32 -15.63 1.31
C TYR A 301 -17.33 -16.08 2.40
N PRO A 302 -17.75 -16.93 3.35
CA PRO A 302 -16.98 -17.20 4.57
C PRO A 302 -15.65 -17.93 4.32
N ASN A 303 -15.53 -18.66 3.21
CA ASN A 303 -14.31 -19.41 2.86
C ASN A 303 -13.40 -18.66 1.87
N LEU A 304 -13.73 -17.42 1.51
CA LEU A 304 -12.87 -16.60 0.67
C LEU A 304 -11.67 -16.07 1.49
N THR A 305 -10.53 -16.69 1.27
CA THR A 305 -9.26 -16.35 1.94
C THR A 305 -8.19 -15.90 0.95
N PRO A 306 -7.51 -14.76 1.19
CA PRO A 306 -6.46 -14.24 0.31
C PRO A 306 -5.33 -15.23 0.03
N GLU A 307 -4.97 -16.05 1.02
CA GLU A 307 -3.84 -16.99 0.97
C GLU A 307 -4.07 -18.13 -0.03
N VAL A 308 -5.34 -18.48 -0.25
CA VAL A 308 -5.75 -19.64 -1.04
C VAL A 308 -6.30 -19.21 -2.40
N HIS A 309 -7.09 -18.13 -2.41
CA HIS A 309 -7.89 -17.75 -3.57
C HIS A 309 -7.27 -16.60 -4.36
N TYR A 310 -6.39 -15.78 -3.77
CA TYR A 310 -5.83 -14.62 -4.48
C TYR A 310 -4.46 -14.95 -5.03
N TYR A 311 -4.15 -14.38 -6.18
CA TYR A 311 -2.85 -14.51 -6.81
C TYR A 311 -2.44 -13.19 -7.47
N ASP A 312 -1.15 -13.04 -7.72
CA ASP A 312 -0.57 -11.94 -8.50
C ASP A 312 0.03 -12.53 -9.77
N ALA A 313 -0.13 -11.87 -10.91
CA ALA A 313 0.34 -12.37 -12.19
C ALA A 313 0.70 -11.23 -13.14
N ASP A 314 1.83 -10.59 -12.90
CA ASP A 314 2.33 -9.53 -13.77
C ASP A 314 3.20 -10.12 -14.90
N ASN A 315 3.04 -9.60 -16.12
CA ASN A 315 3.90 -9.90 -17.26
C ASN A 315 5.25 -9.17 -17.11
N THR A 316 6.10 -9.74 -16.27
CA THR A 316 7.41 -9.16 -15.92
C THR A 316 8.28 -8.97 -17.16
N THR A 317 8.23 -9.90 -18.12
CA THR A 317 8.97 -9.78 -19.39
C THR A 317 8.52 -8.60 -20.22
N TYR A 318 7.22 -8.36 -20.36
CA TYR A 318 6.71 -7.18 -21.07
C TYR A 318 7.16 -5.89 -20.37
N LEU A 319 6.99 -5.81 -19.05
CA LEU A 319 7.39 -4.66 -18.24
C LEU A 319 8.92 -4.42 -18.30
N ASP A 320 9.72 -5.48 -18.37
CA ASP A 320 11.18 -5.40 -18.50
C ASP A 320 11.66 -5.05 -19.91
N ASN A 321 10.80 -5.14 -20.90
CA ASN A 321 11.12 -4.69 -22.26
C ASN A 321 10.64 -3.24 -22.52
N LEU A 322 9.85 -2.66 -21.62
CA LEU A 322 9.52 -1.23 -21.66
C LEU A 322 10.73 -0.41 -21.20
N ARG A 323 11.58 -0.07 -22.15
CA ARG A 323 12.80 0.72 -21.95
C ARG A 323 12.77 1.98 -22.81
N THR A 324 13.29 3.08 -22.27
CA THR A 324 13.58 4.30 -23.01
C THR A 324 14.77 4.09 -23.94
N ALA A 325 15.01 5.01 -24.86
CA ALA A 325 16.22 5.00 -25.71
C ALA A 325 17.55 4.98 -24.93
N LYS A 326 17.54 5.32 -23.63
CA LYS A 326 18.70 5.31 -22.73
C LYS A 326 18.85 4.02 -21.94
N GLY A 327 18.02 3.01 -22.19
CA GLY A 327 18.04 1.71 -21.50
C GLY A 327 17.43 1.73 -20.09
N THR A 328 16.78 2.82 -19.67
CA THR A 328 16.03 2.90 -18.40
C THR A 328 14.58 2.45 -18.60
N LEU A 329 13.86 2.07 -17.55
CA LEU A 329 12.42 1.81 -17.62
C LEU A 329 11.65 3.02 -18.18
N ASP A 330 10.69 2.76 -19.07
CA ASP A 330 9.81 3.76 -19.67
C ASP A 330 8.51 3.90 -18.84
N LEU A 331 8.50 4.86 -17.91
CA LEU A 331 7.44 4.99 -16.91
C LEU A 331 6.09 5.45 -17.50
N ASP A 332 6.12 6.23 -18.59
CA ASP A 332 4.90 6.74 -19.22
C ASP A 332 4.15 5.59 -19.90
N ARG A 333 4.87 4.73 -20.64
CA ARG A 333 4.30 3.51 -21.24
C ARG A 333 3.86 2.49 -20.18
N ILE A 334 4.57 2.43 -19.06
CA ILE A 334 4.19 1.58 -17.92
C ILE A 334 2.90 2.11 -17.24
N ALA A 335 2.53 3.38 -17.40
CA ALA A 335 1.32 3.94 -16.79
C ALA A 335 0.03 3.62 -17.58
N GLU A 336 0.12 3.24 -18.86
CA GLU A 336 -1.05 2.99 -19.73
C GLU A 336 -1.91 1.81 -19.25
N ASP A 337 -3.21 1.98 -19.03
CA ASP A 337 -4.09 0.91 -18.53
C ASP A 337 -4.52 -0.06 -19.65
N ASN A 338 -3.83 -1.20 -19.76
CA ASN A 338 -4.14 -2.25 -20.75
C ASN A 338 -3.65 -3.62 -20.31
N CYS A 339 -4.19 -4.66 -20.96
CA CYS A 339 -3.97 -6.06 -20.62
C CYS A 339 -2.55 -6.61 -20.91
N LEU A 340 -1.65 -5.85 -21.54
CA LEU A 340 -0.31 -6.36 -21.88
C LEU A 340 0.55 -6.63 -20.64
N LYS A 341 0.17 -6.02 -19.52
CA LYS A 341 0.81 -6.20 -18.21
C LYS A 341 0.30 -7.43 -17.47
N ASP A 342 -0.78 -8.05 -17.95
CA ASP A 342 -1.40 -9.21 -17.32
C ASP A 342 -0.66 -10.47 -17.78
N GLY A 343 0.01 -11.14 -16.84
CA GLY A 343 0.78 -12.37 -17.07
C GLY A 343 -0.03 -13.65 -16.92
N ASP A 344 -1.30 -13.57 -16.53
CA ASP A 344 -2.20 -14.71 -16.31
C ASP A 344 -3.15 -15.00 -17.48
N ILE A 345 -3.17 -14.15 -18.52
CA ILE A 345 -4.00 -14.36 -19.71
C ILE A 345 -3.41 -15.48 -20.57
N ASP A 346 -4.16 -16.56 -20.74
CA ASP A 346 -3.83 -17.63 -21.68
C ASP A 346 -4.36 -17.26 -23.08
N PRO A 347 -3.51 -17.01 -24.08
CA PRO A 347 -3.96 -16.61 -25.41
C PRO A 347 -4.67 -17.74 -26.17
N SER A 348 -4.61 -18.99 -25.71
CA SER A 348 -5.27 -20.13 -26.34
C SER A 348 -6.71 -20.37 -25.86
N VAL A 349 -7.12 -19.69 -24.79
CA VAL A 349 -8.43 -19.88 -24.14
C VAL A 349 -9.28 -18.62 -24.37
N PRO A 350 -10.56 -18.74 -24.77
CA PRO A 350 -11.44 -17.58 -24.91
C PRO A 350 -11.64 -16.89 -23.56
N LEU A 351 -11.88 -15.58 -23.59
CA LEU A 351 -12.29 -14.86 -22.39
C LEU A 351 -13.73 -15.22 -22.05
N ALA A 352 -14.02 -15.52 -20.79
CA ALA A 352 -15.37 -15.67 -20.28
C ALA A 352 -15.79 -14.38 -19.56
N ILE A 353 -16.95 -13.83 -19.91
CA ILE A 353 -17.50 -12.65 -19.27
C ILE A 353 -18.87 -12.91 -18.67
N THR A 354 -19.15 -12.25 -17.55
CA THR A 354 -20.48 -12.13 -16.95
C THR A 354 -20.69 -10.69 -16.52
N LEU A 355 -21.94 -10.22 -16.54
CA LEU A 355 -22.30 -8.85 -16.25
C LEU A 355 -23.46 -8.77 -15.25
N ASP A 356 -23.47 -7.68 -14.49
CA ASP A 356 -24.59 -7.28 -13.64
C ASP A 356 -25.14 -5.94 -14.15
N TYR A 357 -26.46 -5.88 -14.33
CA TYR A 357 -27.18 -4.83 -15.09
C TYR A 357 -27.98 -3.89 -14.17
N ASN A 358 -27.36 -3.34 -13.13
CA ASN A 358 -28.07 -2.44 -12.21
C ASN A 358 -28.21 -1.01 -12.80
N ALA A 359 -29.31 -0.34 -12.45
CA ALA A 359 -29.59 1.03 -12.86
C ALA A 359 -28.49 2.01 -12.44
N ASN A 360 -27.92 1.82 -11.25
CA ASN A 360 -26.94 2.74 -10.66
C ASN A 360 -25.49 2.38 -11.00
N ILE A 361 -25.19 1.10 -11.20
CA ILE A 361 -23.85 0.58 -11.48
C ILE A 361 -23.95 -0.65 -12.38
N ASN A 362 -23.07 -0.76 -13.38
CA ASN A 362 -23.00 -1.94 -14.24
C ASN A 362 -21.61 -2.56 -14.10
N TRP A 363 -21.56 -3.89 -14.02
CA TRP A 363 -20.31 -4.64 -13.86
C TRP A 363 -20.02 -5.55 -15.06
N ILE A 364 -18.73 -5.76 -15.32
CA ILE A 364 -18.23 -6.84 -16.17
C ILE A 364 -17.09 -7.54 -15.44
N ILE A 365 -17.26 -8.84 -15.22
CA ILE A 365 -16.26 -9.72 -14.62
C ILE A 365 -15.69 -10.59 -15.72
N THR A 366 -14.37 -10.62 -15.83
CA THR A 366 -13.65 -11.34 -16.89
C THR A 366 -12.84 -12.46 -16.27
N GLY A 367 -12.92 -13.65 -16.85
CA GLY A 367 -12.15 -14.80 -16.41
C GLY A 367 -11.76 -15.76 -17.51
N GLN A 368 -10.97 -16.77 -17.15
CA GLN A 368 -10.60 -17.89 -18.01
C GLN A 368 -10.68 -19.20 -17.23
N ARG A 369 -11.26 -20.20 -17.88
CA ARG A 369 -11.30 -21.57 -17.36
C ARG A 369 -9.92 -22.21 -17.55
N ALA A 370 -9.30 -22.65 -16.47
CA ALA A 370 -8.04 -23.36 -16.44
C ALA A 370 -8.19 -24.57 -15.52
N GLU A 371 -8.85 -25.63 -16.00
CA GLU A 371 -9.29 -26.74 -15.16
C GLU A 371 -8.20 -27.30 -14.23
N PRO A 372 -8.53 -27.55 -12.94
CA PRO A 372 -9.86 -27.46 -12.31
C PRO A 372 -10.22 -26.05 -11.79
N VAL A 373 -9.49 -25.01 -12.18
CA VAL A 373 -9.60 -23.63 -11.66
C VAL A 373 -10.42 -22.75 -12.61
N MET A 374 -11.17 -21.82 -12.04
CA MET A 374 -11.70 -20.65 -12.75
C MET A 374 -10.92 -19.41 -12.30
N LYS A 375 -10.14 -18.81 -13.21
CA LYS A 375 -9.37 -17.60 -12.92
C LYS A 375 -10.21 -16.37 -13.24
N THR A 376 -10.49 -15.54 -12.25
CA THR A 376 -11.04 -14.19 -12.41
C THR A 376 -9.89 -13.23 -12.68
N LEU A 377 -9.70 -12.89 -13.95
CA LEU A 377 -8.59 -12.09 -14.45
C LEU A 377 -8.74 -10.61 -14.11
N SER A 378 -9.95 -10.05 -14.25
CA SER A 378 -10.22 -8.65 -13.95
C SER A 378 -11.70 -8.39 -13.69
N SER A 379 -11.98 -7.21 -13.11
CA SER A 379 -13.33 -6.66 -13.00
C SER A 379 -13.33 -5.17 -13.34
N LYS A 380 -14.36 -4.73 -14.07
CA LYS A 380 -14.60 -3.32 -14.40
C LYS A 380 -16.05 -2.96 -14.12
N TYR A 381 -16.30 -1.69 -13.83
CA TYR A 381 -17.63 -1.16 -13.62
C TYR A 381 -17.75 0.28 -14.11
N VAL A 382 -18.99 0.70 -14.36
CA VAL A 382 -19.37 2.09 -14.63
C VAL A 382 -20.57 2.48 -13.79
N LYS A 383 -20.67 3.76 -13.41
CA LYS A 383 -21.74 4.28 -12.55
C LYS A 383 -22.56 5.36 -13.25
N PHE A 384 -23.77 5.57 -12.74
CA PHE A 384 -24.62 6.71 -13.03
C PHE A 384 -24.90 6.94 -14.52
N ASN A 385 -24.25 7.96 -15.11
CA ASN A 385 -24.46 8.43 -16.46
C ASN A 385 -23.75 7.57 -17.51
N ARG A 386 -22.75 6.79 -17.12
CA ARG A 386 -22.12 5.78 -17.98
C ARG A 386 -22.87 4.46 -17.80
N LYS A 387 -23.27 3.85 -18.91
CA LYS A 387 -24.08 2.63 -18.95
C LYS A 387 -23.30 1.49 -19.60
N ILE A 388 -24.00 0.39 -19.86
CA ILE A 388 -23.39 -0.85 -20.33
C ILE A 388 -22.61 -0.70 -21.65
N ARG A 389 -23.02 0.21 -22.56
CA ARG A 389 -22.28 0.45 -23.80
C ARG A 389 -20.89 1.01 -23.51
N GLU A 390 -20.79 2.00 -22.63
CA GLU A 390 -19.50 2.55 -22.19
C GLU A 390 -18.64 1.51 -21.48
N LEU A 391 -19.27 0.64 -20.67
CA LEU A 391 -18.56 -0.45 -19.99
C LEU A 391 -17.96 -1.46 -20.98
N CYS A 392 -18.72 -1.88 -21.99
CA CYS A 392 -18.24 -2.77 -23.04
C CYS A 392 -17.07 -2.13 -23.81
N ARG A 393 -17.13 -0.82 -24.07
CA ARG A 393 -16.04 -0.08 -24.73
C ARG A 393 -14.76 -0.05 -23.88
N ASP A 394 -14.87 0.32 -22.60
CA ASP A 394 -13.73 0.30 -21.67
C ASP A 394 -13.10 -1.09 -21.58
N TRP A 395 -13.94 -2.14 -21.57
CA TRP A 395 -13.48 -3.52 -21.58
C TRP A 395 -12.73 -3.88 -22.86
N CYS A 396 -13.27 -3.50 -24.03
CA CYS A 396 -12.62 -3.72 -25.32
C CYS A 396 -11.28 -3.00 -25.41
N ASP A 397 -11.23 -1.73 -24.95
CA ASP A 397 -10.02 -0.92 -24.99
C ASP A 397 -8.90 -1.53 -24.13
N TYR A 398 -9.26 -2.06 -22.96
CA TYR A 398 -8.31 -2.74 -22.09
C TYR A 398 -7.75 -4.03 -22.72
N TYR A 399 -8.60 -4.86 -23.31
CA TYR A 399 -8.23 -6.14 -23.91
C TYR A 399 -7.87 -6.06 -25.41
N GLN A 400 -7.72 -4.87 -25.98
CA GLN A 400 -7.55 -4.69 -27.43
C GLN A 400 -6.33 -5.43 -28.00
N TYR A 401 -5.29 -5.64 -27.20
CA TYR A 401 -4.02 -6.24 -27.64
C TYR A 401 -3.99 -7.77 -27.61
N ILE A 402 -5.00 -8.43 -27.03
CA ILE A 402 -5.01 -9.90 -27.01
C ILE A 402 -5.27 -10.46 -28.40
N ARG A 403 -4.60 -11.58 -28.71
CA ARG A 403 -4.64 -12.18 -30.05
C ARG A 403 -5.92 -12.96 -30.32
N ASN A 404 -6.38 -13.72 -29.34
CA ASN A 404 -7.65 -14.45 -29.41
C ASN A 404 -8.80 -13.49 -29.12
N LYS A 405 -9.71 -13.31 -30.09
CA LYS A 405 -10.87 -12.43 -30.00
C LYS A 405 -12.17 -13.16 -29.73
N ASP A 406 -12.11 -14.42 -29.31
CA ASP A 406 -13.28 -15.19 -28.90
C ASP A 406 -13.65 -14.88 -27.44
N VAL A 407 -14.94 -14.63 -27.20
CA VAL A 407 -15.51 -14.30 -25.90
C VAL A 407 -16.75 -15.13 -25.65
N ILE A 408 -16.79 -15.84 -24.53
CA ILE A 408 -17.97 -16.54 -24.05
C ILE A 408 -18.71 -15.63 -23.07
N TYR A 409 -19.92 -15.22 -23.42
CA TYR A 409 -20.74 -14.34 -22.60
C TYR A 409 -21.83 -15.14 -21.90
N TYR A 410 -21.66 -15.37 -20.59
CA TYR A 410 -22.66 -16.04 -19.76
C TYR A 410 -23.69 -15.04 -19.23
N TYR A 411 -24.98 -15.34 -19.44
CA TYR A 411 -26.07 -14.46 -19.00
C TYR A 411 -27.29 -15.25 -18.52
N ASN A 412 -28.02 -14.67 -17.56
CA ASN A 412 -29.26 -15.21 -17.01
C ASN A 412 -30.48 -14.47 -17.59
N SER A 413 -31.68 -14.81 -17.12
CA SER A 413 -32.94 -14.21 -17.57
C SER A 413 -32.98 -12.68 -17.43
N THR A 414 -32.26 -12.09 -16.48
CA THR A 414 -32.20 -10.62 -16.29
C THR A 414 -31.61 -9.88 -17.50
N ALA A 415 -30.72 -10.51 -18.28
CA ALA A 415 -30.16 -9.87 -19.47
C ALA A 415 -31.17 -9.77 -20.64
N LEU A 416 -32.30 -10.47 -20.54
CA LEU A 416 -33.39 -10.44 -21.53
C LEU A 416 -34.42 -9.33 -21.24
N ASP A 417 -34.30 -8.65 -20.09
CA ASP A 417 -35.12 -7.49 -19.78
C ASP A 417 -34.70 -6.29 -20.66
N GLY A 418 -35.66 -5.43 -21.01
CA GLY A 418 -35.40 -4.23 -21.83
C GLY A 418 -34.44 -3.28 -21.13
N ALA A 419 -33.37 -2.86 -21.83
CA ALA A 419 -32.28 -2.11 -21.20
C ALA A 419 -32.60 -0.63 -20.92
N TYR A 420 -33.61 -0.09 -21.61
CA TYR A 420 -34.03 1.31 -21.53
C TYR A 420 -35.56 1.44 -21.54
N ALA A 421 -36.08 2.60 -21.13
CA ALA A 421 -37.51 2.88 -21.01
C ALA A 421 -38.20 3.16 -22.37
N ASP A 422 -37.89 2.35 -23.37
CA ASP A 422 -38.45 2.42 -24.73
C ASP A 422 -38.84 0.99 -25.16
N GLU A 423 -40.02 0.82 -25.78
CA GLU A 423 -40.57 -0.51 -26.12
C GLU A 423 -39.75 -1.21 -27.22
N ASP A 424 -39.03 -0.44 -28.04
CA ASP A 424 -38.12 -0.93 -29.10
C ASP A 424 -36.65 -1.01 -28.65
N ALA A 425 -36.36 -0.78 -27.36
CA ALA A 425 -34.99 -0.82 -26.86
C ALA A 425 -34.42 -2.26 -26.89
N PRO A 426 -33.18 -2.46 -27.39
CA PRO A 426 -32.54 -3.76 -27.31
C PRO A 426 -32.38 -4.19 -25.85
N ASN A 427 -32.49 -5.49 -25.60
CA ASN A 427 -32.20 -6.04 -24.27
C ASN A 427 -30.69 -5.96 -23.96
N PHE A 428 -30.32 -6.17 -22.70
CA PHE A 428 -28.91 -6.07 -22.29
C PHE A 428 -28.01 -7.05 -23.04
N GLN A 429 -28.49 -8.26 -23.30
CA GLN A 429 -27.74 -9.29 -24.02
C GLN A 429 -27.39 -8.84 -25.44
N GLU A 430 -28.36 -8.28 -26.16
CA GLU A 430 -28.18 -7.72 -27.51
C GLU A 430 -27.16 -6.57 -27.52
N ILE A 431 -27.24 -5.66 -26.54
CA ILE A 431 -26.30 -4.53 -26.45
C ILE A 431 -24.86 -5.01 -26.26
N VAL A 432 -24.64 -5.98 -25.36
CA VAL A 432 -23.31 -6.53 -25.09
C VAL A 432 -22.73 -7.19 -26.34
N VAL A 433 -23.52 -8.03 -27.01
CA VAL A 433 -23.10 -8.70 -28.26
C VAL A 433 -22.81 -7.67 -29.36
N GLU A 434 -23.68 -6.67 -29.55
CA GLU A 434 -23.52 -5.64 -30.59
C GLU A 434 -22.25 -4.81 -30.37
N GLU A 435 -22.03 -4.27 -29.16
CA GLU A 435 -20.90 -3.39 -28.87
C GLU A 435 -19.56 -4.12 -28.95
N LEU A 436 -19.47 -5.35 -28.42
CA LEU A 436 -18.28 -6.18 -28.52
C LEU A 436 -18.00 -6.56 -29.99
N SER A 437 -19.02 -7.01 -30.72
CA SER A 437 -18.87 -7.43 -32.13
C SER A 437 -18.43 -6.28 -33.03
N ARG A 438 -18.98 -5.07 -32.83
CA ARG A 438 -18.54 -3.85 -33.56
C ARG A 438 -17.05 -3.55 -33.36
N ARG A 439 -16.46 -3.98 -32.26
CA ARG A 439 -15.05 -3.78 -31.93
C ARG A 439 -14.16 -4.98 -32.28
N GLY A 440 -14.67 -5.91 -33.08
CA GLY A 440 -13.91 -7.02 -33.64
C GLY A 440 -13.82 -8.25 -32.73
N TRP A 441 -14.72 -8.38 -31.75
CA TRP A 441 -14.83 -9.57 -30.92
C TRP A 441 -15.83 -10.57 -31.48
N SER A 442 -15.50 -11.87 -31.39
CA SER A 442 -16.40 -12.98 -31.71
C SER A 442 -17.08 -13.42 -30.43
N VAL A 443 -18.36 -13.08 -30.26
CA VAL A 443 -19.09 -13.31 -29.01
C VAL A 443 -20.00 -14.53 -29.12
N GLU A 444 -19.79 -15.50 -28.24
CA GLU A 444 -20.66 -16.67 -28.03
C GLU A 444 -21.55 -16.43 -26.80
N PRO A 445 -22.83 -16.04 -26.98
CA PRO A 445 -23.75 -15.86 -25.87
C PRO A 445 -24.26 -17.21 -25.34
N VAL A 446 -24.13 -17.44 -24.03
CA VAL A 446 -24.57 -18.67 -23.34
C VAL A 446 -25.61 -18.35 -22.27
N TYR A 447 -26.85 -18.75 -22.53
CA TYR A 447 -27.95 -18.60 -21.59
C TYR A 447 -27.90 -19.66 -20.48
N ILE A 448 -27.75 -19.22 -19.23
CA ILE A 448 -27.65 -20.12 -18.05
C ILE A 448 -28.99 -20.31 -17.31
N GLY A 449 -30.08 -19.73 -17.83
CA GLY A 449 -31.43 -19.85 -17.25
C GLY A 449 -31.74 -18.79 -16.19
N ASN A 450 -32.64 -19.14 -15.27
CA ASN A 450 -33.11 -18.25 -14.22
C ASN A 450 -32.10 -18.07 -13.08
N THR A 451 -32.11 -16.89 -12.46
CA THR A 451 -31.28 -16.58 -11.29
C THR A 451 -31.55 -17.55 -10.13
N TRP A 452 -30.51 -18.24 -9.67
CA TRP A 452 -30.61 -19.07 -8.47
C TRP A 452 -30.90 -18.26 -7.21
N THR A 453 -31.57 -18.90 -6.25
CA THR A 453 -31.81 -18.30 -4.93
C THR A 453 -30.49 -18.07 -4.20
N HIS A 454 -30.46 -17.06 -3.30
CA HIS A 454 -29.25 -16.72 -2.54
C HIS A 454 -28.69 -17.90 -1.74
N LYS A 455 -29.56 -18.74 -1.18
CA LYS A 455 -29.15 -19.95 -0.44
C LYS A 455 -28.41 -20.95 -1.34
N VAL A 456 -28.89 -21.17 -2.55
CA VAL A 456 -28.25 -22.07 -3.53
C VAL A 456 -26.93 -21.49 -4.00
N LYS A 457 -26.89 -20.19 -4.33
CA LYS A 457 -25.64 -19.49 -4.70
C LYS A 457 -24.59 -19.60 -3.60
N HIS A 458 -24.97 -19.32 -2.35
CA HIS A 458 -24.07 -19.42 -1.21
C HIS A 458 -23.47 -20.82 -1.11
N GLN A 459 -24.29 -21.88 -1.15
CA GLN A 459 -23.81 -23.26 -1.05
C GLN A 459 -22.87 -23.63 -2.20
N VAL A 460 -23.24 -23.29 -3.45
CA VAL A 460 -22.42 -23.62 -4.63
C VAL A 460 -21.06 -22.91 -4.57
N ILE A 461 -21.06 -21.62 -4.24
CA ILE A 461 -19.83 -20.83 -4.15
C ILE A 461 -18.98 -21.31 -2.98
N ASP A 462 -19.60 -21.64 -1.84
CA ASP A 462 -18.91 -22.20 -0.68
C ASP A 462 -18.23 -23.55 -0.99
N ASP A 463 -18.92 -24.45 -1.70
CA ASP A 463 -18.35 -25.74 -2.13
C ASP A 463 -17.22 -25.55 -3.15
N ALA A 464 -17.31 -24.53 -4.02
CA ALA A 464 -16.28 -24.17 -4.98
C ALA A 464 -15.03 -23.60 -4.28
N LEU A 465 -15.20 -22.68 -3.34
CA LEU A 465 -14.11 -22.10 -2.53
C LEU A 465 -13.42 -23.15 -1.65
N LYS A 466 -14.15 -24.20 -1.23
CA LYS A 466 -13.57 -25.35 -0.51
C LYS A 466 -12.88 -26.36 -1.43
N GLY A 467 -12.97 -26.19 -2.76
CA GLY A 467 -12.46 -27.15 -3.74
C GLY A 467 -13.14 -28.51 -3.70
N ARG A 468 -14.40 -28.59 -3.24
CA ARG A 468 -15.16 -29.84 -3.13
C ARG A 468 -15.87 -30.20 -4.43
N LYS A 469 -16.58 -29.24 -4.99
CA LYS A 469 -17.45 -29.38 -6.17
C LYS A 469 -17.36 -28.09 -6.97
N TYR A 470 -17.47 -28.17 -8.30
CA TYR A 470 -17.33 -27.05 -9.24
C TYR A 470 -15.87 -26.58 -9.44
N LEU A 471 -15.68 -25.64 -10.36
CA LEU A 471 -14.37 -25.04 -10.64
C LEU A 471 -13.90 -24.23 -9.43
N PHE A 472 -12.65 -24.42 -9.05
CA PHE A 472 -12.03 -23.73 -7.92
C PHE A 472 -11.76 -22.26 -8.26
N PRO A 473 -12.37 -21.27 -7.60
CA PRO A 473 -12.19 -19.86 -7.95
C PRO A 473 -10.82 -19.34 -7.52
N LYS A 474 -10.12 -18.66 -8.42
CA LYS A 474 -8.94 -17.85 -8.10
C LYS A 474 -9.09 -16.44 -8.66
N PHE A 475 -8.60 -15.43 -7.94
CA PHE A 475 -8.78 -14.02 -8.29
C PHE A 475 -7.43 -13.31 -8.41
N ASN A 476 -7.22 -12.64 -9.54
CA ASN A 476 -6.08 -11.75 -9.71
C ASN A 476 -6.25 -10.55 -8.77
N ARG A 477 -5.35 -10.37 -7.80
CA ARG A 477 -5.49 -9.35 -6.76
C ARG A 477 -5.36 -7.93 -7.32
N ALA A 478 -4.41 -7.72 -8.23
CA ALA A 478 -4.12 -6.41 -8.79
C ALA A 478 -5.28 -5.87 -9.64
N ASN A 479 -5.92 -6.77 -10.40
CA ASN A 479 -6.95 -6.43 -11.38
C ASN A 479 -8.39 -6.52 -10.83
N ASN A 480 -8.55 -6.82 -9.54
CA ASN A 480 -9.85 -6.88 -8.87
C ASN A 480 -9.93 -6.01 -7.59
N PRO A 481 -9.52 -4.73 -7.63
CA PRO A 481 -9.36 -3.90 -6.44
C PRO A 481 -10.68 -3.50 -5.77
N ALA A 482 -11.81 -3.57 -6.49
CA ALA A 482 -13.15 -3.28 -5.95
C ALA A 482 -13.95 -4.57 -5.67
N LEU A 483 -13.88 -5.54 -6.57
CA LEU A 483 -14.56 -6.83 -6.42
C LEU A 483 -14.15 -7.55 -5.14
N LEU A 484 -12.84 -7.66 -4.87
CA LEU A 484 -12.35 -8.42 -3.72
C LEU A 484 -12.81 -7.81 -2.38
N PRO A 485 -12.65 -6.50 -2.12
CA PRO A 485 -13.22 -5.90 -0.92
C PRO A 485 -14.75 -6.03 -0.84
N SER A 486 -15.47 -5.88 -1.95
CA SER A 486 -16.93 -6.09 -1.97
C SER A 486 -17.30 -7.50 -1.50
N MET A 487 -16.60 -8.53 -1.99
CA MET A 487 -16.84 -9.91 -1.55
C MET A 487 -16.52 -10.07 -0.05
N GLU A 488 -15.39 -9.52 0.41
CA GLU A 488 -14.96 -9.62 1.81
C GLU A 488 -15.87 -8.88 2.80
N MET A 489 -16.53 -7.81 2.36
CA MET A 489 -17.44 -7.00 3.17
C MET A 489 -18.90 -7.41 3.00
N CYS A 490 -19.21 -8.33 2.08
CA CYS A 490 -20.57 -8.73 1.79
C CYS A 490 -21.22 -9.40 3.01
N GLY A 491 -22.16 -8.70 3.66
CA GLY A 491 -22.89 -9.23 4.80
C GLY A 491 -24.04 -10.17 4.44
N ILE A 492 -24.59 -10.82 5.47
CA ILE A 492 -25.78 -11.66 5.40
C ILE A 492 -26.94 -10.95 6.11
N ARG A 493 -28.16 -11.12 5.60
CA ARG A 493 -29.42 -10.72 6.25
C ARG A 493 -30.32 -11.95 6.42
N ILE A 494 -31.09 -12.02 7.50
CA ILE A 494 -32.16 -13.02 7.65
C ILE A 494 -33.44 -12.47 6.99
N GLY A 495 -33.82 -13.08 5.86
CA GLY A 495 -35.06 -12.82 5.14
C GLY A 495 -36.19 -13.77 5.55
N ARG A 496 -37.38 -13.62 4.93
CA ARG A 496 -38.55 -14.49 5.18
C ARG A 496 -38.31 -15.94 4.74
N THR A 497 -37.38 -16.15 3.80
CA THR A 497 -37.07 -17.45 3.19
C THR A 497 -35.74 -18.06 3.66
N GLY A 498 -35.10 -17.46 4.67
CA GLY A 498 -33.81 -17.87 5.21
C GLY A 498 -32.76 -16.77 5.12
N PHE A 499 -31.48 -17.13 5.28
CA PHE A 499 -30.39 -16.17 5.14
C PHE A 499 -30.15 -15.80 3.67
N GLU A 500 -29.92 -14.52 3.41
CA GLU A 500 -29.80 -13.92 2.09
C GLU A 500 -28.61 -12.95 2.07
N LYS A 501 -28.09 -12.65 0.88
CA LYS A 501 -27.08 -11.61 0.70
C LYS A 501 -27.67 -10.27 1.15
N ASN A 502 -26.96 -9.49 1.96
CA ASN A 502 -27.49 -8.21 2.43
C ASN A 502 -27.43 -7.15 1.32
N LYS A 503 -28.50 -7.07 0.51
CA LYS A 503 -28.67 -6.11 -0.58
C LYS A 503 -29.32 -4.78 -0.17
N ALA A 504 -29.46 -4.51 1.13
CA ALA A 504 -30.17 -3.30 1.60
C ALA A 504 -29.53 -2.00 1.11
N GLY A 505 -28.21 -2.00 0.89
CA GLY A 505 -27.47 -0.87 0.36
C GLY A 505 -27.70 -0.60 -1.13
N GLU A 506 -28.02 -1.61 -1.96
CA GLU A 506 -28.06 -1.45 -3.43
C GLU A 506 -29.09 -0.40 -3.91
N LYS A 507 -30.17 -0.21 -3.14
CA LYS A 507 -31.24 0.74 -3.45
C LYS A 507 -31.05 2.14 -2.86
N LEU A 508 -30.07 2.31 -1.97
CA LEU A 508 -29.77 3.60 -1.37
C LEU A 508 -28.94 4.45 -2.34
N GLY A 509 -29.09 5.76 -2.26
CA GLY A 509 -28.17 6.67 -2.95
C GLY A 509 -26.73 6.36 -2.54
N GLU A 510 -25.78 6.53 -3.47
CA GLU A 510 -24.38 6.46 -3.12
C GLU A 510 -24.06 7.56 -2.09
N THR A 511 -23.35 7.20 -1.02
CA THR A 511 -22.82 8.16 -0.06
C THR A 511 -21.31 8.05 0.00
N GLU A 512 -20.67 9.04 0.60
CA GLU A 512 -19.22 9.12 0.74
C GLU A 512 -18.63 7.98 1.59
N ASP A 513 -19.46 7.27 2.36
CA ASP A 513 -19.04 6.14 3.20
C ASP A 513 -19.51 4.77 2.65
N ASP A 514 -20.39 4.76 1.63
CA ASP A 514 -21.01 3.55 1.07
C ASP A 514 -21.08 3.58 -0.47
N PRO A 515 -19.94 3.31 -1.16
CA PRO A 515 -19.82 3.25 -2.61
C PRO A 515 -20.62 2.13 -3.26
N LEU A 516 -21.19 2.39 -4.44
CA LEU A 516 -21.90 1.36 -5.21
C LEU A 516 -21.02 0.14 -5.58
N GLU A 517 -19.77 0.37 -5.96
CA GLU A 517 -18.83 -0.68 -6.37
C GLU A 517 -18.32 -1.56 -5.22
N LEU A 518 -18.56 -1.17 -3.98
CA LEU A 518 -18.20 -1.97 -2.81
C LEU A 518 -19.41 -2.59 -2.12
N ARG A 519 -20.60 -2.31 -2.66
CA ARG A 519 -21.84 -3.04 -2.36
C ARG A 519 -21.87 -4.36 -3.10
N THR A 520 -22.99 -5.04 -2.97
CA THR A 520 -23.18 -6.42 -3.38
C THR A 520 -23.48 -6.63 -4.87
N ASP A 521 -23.50 -5.57 -5.68
CA ASP A 521 -23.88 -5.65 -7.10
C ASP A 521 -22.90 -6.47 -7.94
N GLY A 522 -21.59 -6.26 -7.75
CA GLY A 522 -20.57 -6.94 -8.54
C GLY A 522 -20.25 -8.39 -8.13
N THR A 523 -20.83 -8.89 -7.04
CA THR A 523 -20.32 -10.08 -6.32
C THR A 523 -21.16 -11.35 -6.39
#